data_AF-A0A2A5H740-F1
#
_entry.id   AF-A0A2A5H740-F1
#
_cell.length_a   1.000
_cell.length_b   1.000
_cell.length_c   1.000
_cell.angle_alpha   90.00
_cell.angle_beta   90.00
_cell.angle_gamma   90.00
#
_symmetry.space_group_name_H-M   'P 1'
#
loop_
_entity.id
_entity.type
_entity.pdbx_description
1 polymer ?
#
loop_
_entity_poly.entity_id
_entity_poly.type
_entity_poly.pdbx_seq_one_letter_code
_entity_poly.pdbx_strand_id
1 'polypeptide(L)' 'MKKLRRDTIDEDDYTILDCGWDDRIEGKRKTDNPYAVNNWKHYEWEKGWMMENESSDPEE' A
#
# COMPACT_ATOMS: atom_id res chain seq x y z
N MET A 1 -5.73 12.19 -10.23
CA MET A 1 -4.63 11.57 -9.45
C MET A 1 -5.12 11.37 -8.04
N LYS A 2 -5.14 10.12 -7.54
CA LYS A 2 -5.34 9.88 -6.11
C LYS A 2 -4.14 10.48 -5.36
N LYS A 3 -4.39 11.16 -4.23
CA LYS A 3 -3.31 11.67 -3.38
C LYS A 3 -2.66 10.50 -2.66
N LEU A 4 -1.34 10.56 -2.50
CA LEU A 4 -0.62 9.56 -1.72
C LEU A 4 -0.76 9.89 -0.23
N ARG A 5 -0.86 8.86 0.58
CA ARG A 5 -0.95 8.95 2.04
C ARG A 5 0.30 9.61 2.61
N ARG A 6 1.48 9.36 2.05
CA ARG A 6 2.74 10.04 2.42
C ARG A 6 2.69 11.56 2.30
N ASP A 7 1.79 12.09 1.46
CA ASP A 7 1.62 13.54 1.29
C ASP A 7 0.62 14.14 2.30
N THR A 8 -0.05 13.30 3.09
CA THR A 8 -1.15 13.71 3.99
C THR A 8 -0.95 13.28 5.44
N ILE A 9 -0.17 12.23 5.67
CA ILE A 9 0.19 11.70 6.99
C ILE A 9 1.58 12.21 7.33
N ASP A 10 1.83 12.48 8.60
CA ASP A 10 3.16 12.81 9.08
C ASP A 10 4.14 11.64 8.86
N GLU A 11 5.43 11.93 8.66
CA GLU A 11 6.44 10.90 8.42
C GLU A 11 6.53 9.90 9.59
N ASP A 12 6.34 10.37 10.83
CA ASP A 12 6.38 9.53 12.04
C ASP A 12 5.18 8.58 12.14
N ASP A 13 4.05 8.97 11.54
CA ASP A 13 2.81 8.18 11.51
C ASP A 13 2.68 7.32 10.24
N TYR A 14 3.60 7.49 9.28
CA TYR A 14 3.58 6.76 8.01
C TYR A 14 4.05 5.31 8.21
N THR A 15 3.13 4.37 7.98
CA THR A 15 3.38 2.95 8.25
C THR A 15 3.65 2.14 6.99
N ILE A 16 4.09 0.90 7.17
CA ILE A 16 4.28 -0.07 6.08
C ILE A 16 2.96 -0.35 5.33
N LEU A 17 1.82 -0.25 6.03
CA LEU A 17 0.51 -0.37 5.41
C LEU A 17 0.26 0.81 4.45
N ASP A 18 0.63 2.02 4.84
CA ASP A 18 0.51 3.20 3.98
C ASP A 18 1.46 3.13 2.78
N CYS A 19 2.66 2.56 2.95
CA CYS A 19 3.55 2.26 1.83
C CYS A 19 2.87 1.37 0.78
N GLY A 20 2.23 0.27 1.22
CA GLY A 20 1.55 -0.65 0.31
C GLY A 20 0.39 -0.01 -0.44
N TRP A 21 -0.37 0.84 0.27
CA TRP A 21 -1.46 1.62 -0.33
C TRP A 21 -0.94 2.59 -1.40
N ASP A 22 0.09 3.38 -1.08
CA ASP A 22 0.67 4.34 -2.00
C ASP A 22 1.31 3.67 -3.21
N ASP A 23 2.01 2.55 -2.99
CA ASP A 23 2.61 1.75 -4.05
C ASP A 23 1.57 1.22 -5.04
N ARG A 24 0.36 0.86 -4.58
CA ARG A 24 -0.75 0.50 -5.47
C ARG A 24 -1.21 1.68 -6.32
N ILE A 25 -1.32 2.88 -5.73
CA ILE A 25 -1.67 4.12 -6.45
C ILE A 25 -0.60 4.46 -7.50
N GLU A 26 0.67 4.28 -7.15
CA GLU A 26 1.82 4.46 -8.06
C GLU A 26 1.90 3.38 -9.16
N GLY A 27 1.02 2.37 -9.11
CA GLY A 27 0.90 1.33 -10.14
C GLY A 27 1.85 0.15 -9.96
N LYS A 28 2.50 0.00 -8.80
CA LYS A 28 3.32 -1.18 -8.50
C LYS A 28 2.45 -2.43 -8.37
N ARG A 29 2.98 -3.56 -8.83
CA ARG A 29 2.29 -4.85 -8.70
C ARG A 29 2.54 -5.41 -7.32
N LYS A 30 1.64 -6.27 -6.85
CA LYS A 30 1.80 -6.98 -5.57
C LYS A 30 3.11 -7.78 -5.49
N THR A 31 3.58 -8.31 -6.62
CA THR A 31 4.87 -9.05 -6.74
C THR A 31 6.10 -8.17 -6.57
N ASP A 32 5.95 -6.85 -6.67
CA ASP A 32 7.04 -5.88 -6.49
C ASP A 32 7.24 -5.51 -5.01
N ASN A 33 6.60 -6.24 -4.09
CA ASN A 33 6.76 -6.08 -2.66
C ASN A 33 8.26 -6.21 -2.29
N PRO A 34 8.88 -5.18 -1.69
CA PRO A 34 10.31 -5.20 -1.36
C PRO A 34 10.64 -6.12 -0.18
N TYR A 35 9.64 -6.62 0.55
CA TYR A 35 9.82 -7.43 1.74
C TYR A 35 9.67 -8.93 1.43
N ALA A 36 10.55 -9.74 2.01
CA ALA A 36 10.45 -11.19 1.95
C ALA A 36 9.23 -11.71 2.72
N VAL A 37 8.62 -12.80 2.22
CA VAL A 37 7.37 -13.38 2.78
C VAL A 37 7.46 -13.73 4.27
N ASN A 38 8.65 -14.04 4.79
CA ASN A 38 8.85 -14.32 6.22
C ASN A 38 8.94 -13.08 7.12
N ASN A 39 8.84 -11.88 6.56
CA ASN A 39 8.91 -10.61 7.27
C ASN A 39 7.51 -10.07 7.53
N TRP A 40 7.21 -9.62 8.75
CA TRP A 40 5.93 -9.01 9.08
C TRP A 40 5.58 -7.82 8.17
N LYS A 41 6.60 -7.09 7.69
CA LYS A 41 6.44 -5.98 6.76
C LYS A 41 5.85 -6.41 5.41
N HIS A 42 6.12 -7.63 4.97
CA HIS A 42 5.55 -8.17 3.73
C HIS A 42 4.03 -8.21 3.82
N TYR A 43 3.51 -8.81 4.89
CA TYR A 43 2.07 -8.95 5.09
C TYR A 43 1.37 -7.60 5.31
N GLU A 44 1.98 -6.68 6.06
CA GLU A 44 1.41 -5.34 6.26
C GLU A 44 1.40 -4.50 4.97
N TRP A 45 2.45 -4.58 4.16
CA TRP A 45 2.50 -3.92 2.86
C TRP A 45 1.44 -4.51 1.91
N GLU A 46 1.33 -5.84 1.83
CA GLU A 46 0.33 -6.49 0.95
C GLU A 46 -1.09 -6.11 1.36
N LYS A 47 -1.36 -6.01 2.66
CA LYS A 47 -2.64 -5.58 3.21
C LYS A 47 -2.99 -4.15 2.76
N GLY A 48 -2.04 -3.21 2.87
CA GLY A 48 -2.24 -1.85 2.37
C GLY A 48 -2.53 -1.79 0.87
N TRP A 49 -1.77 -2.56 0.09
CA TRP A 49 -1.95 -2.68 -1.36
C TRP A 49 -3.34 -3.23 -1.72
N MET A 50 -3.79 -4.27 -1.02
CA MET A 50 -5.13 -4.87 -1.23
C MET A 50 -6.23 -3.88 -0.88
N MET A 51 -6.13 -3.17 0.25
CA MET A 51 -7.17 -2.21 0.65
C MET A 51 -7.34 -1.08 -0.38
N GLU A 52 -6.25 -0.61 -0.99
CA GLU A 52 -6.35 0.34 -2.09
C GLU A 52 -7.02 -0.31 -3.30
N ASN A 53 -6.61 -1.52 -3.68
CA ASN A 53 -7.17 -2.22 -4.82
C ASN A 53 -8.69 -2.44 -4.67
N GLU A 54 -9.13 -2.90 -3.50
CA GLU A 54 -10.55 -3.07 -3.17
C GLU A 54 -11.29 -1.72 -3.14
N SER A 55 -10.64 -0.64 -2.70
CA SER A 55 -11.23 0.71 -2.78
C SER A 55 -11.31 1.26 -4.21
N SER A 56 -10.52 0.70 -5.13
CA SER A 56 -10.44 1.09 -6.54
C SER A 56 -11.36 0.29 -7.44
N ASP A 57 -11.77 -0.91 -7.03
CA ASP A 57 -12.78 -1.71 -7.72
C ASP A 57 -14.17 -1.26 -7.25
N PRO A 58 -14.93 -0.50 -8.07
CA PRO A 58 -16.35 -0.39 -7.85
C PRO A 58 -16.93 -1.78 -8.15
N GLU A 59 -17.45 -2.47 -7.14
CA GLU A 59 -18.30 -3.65 -7.37
C GLU A 59 -19.37 -3.31 -8.42
N GLU A 60 -19.56 -4.21 -9.40
CA GLU A 60 -20.56 -4.16 -10.48
C GLU A 60 -22.00 -3.83 -10.01
#